data_AF-A0A9D8TTY0-F1
#
_entry.id   AF-A0A9D8TTY0-F1
#
_cell.length_a   1.000
_cell.length_b   1.000
_cell.length_c   1.000
_cell.angle_alpha   90.00
_cell.angle_beta   90.00
_cell.angle_gamma   90.00
#
_symmetry.space_group_name_H-M   'P 1'
#
loop_
_entity.id
_entity.type
_entity.pdbx_description
1 polymer ?
#
loop_
_entity_poly.entity_id
_entity_poly.type
_entity_poly.pdbx_seq_one_letter_code
_entity_poly.pdbx_strand_id
1 'polypeptide(L)'
;MAAEKLGCSAKAFMFDDKTQLLTNKDLPLPAIEHVILDKRYQHFVVIQKIDKNSLLIADPAQGMRKMTPEEFFKIWTGVLLLVIKKTPFETEPAKNGLARQFLQLISPHKALLVNIFLSSILITALGIVSSFYFQFLLDTVIPNDLKSTLTVFSVGLLVIVLFNSLAKAFRQQIFLHFSQKLDILPHA
;
A
#
# COMPACT_ATOMS: atom_id res chain seq x y z
N MET A 1 -6.45 24.59 13.82
CA MET A 1 -6.88 23.17 13.91
C MET A 1 -6.88 22.51 12.53
N ALA A 2 -6.85 21.17 12.42
CA ALA A 2 -6.78 20.48 11.11
C ALA A 2 -7.94 20.84 10.16
N ALA A 3 -9.15 21.04 10.69
CA ALA A 3 -10.32 21.48 9.92
C ALA A 3 -10.11 22.85 9.27
N GLU A 4 -9.52 23.82 9.99
CA GLU A 4 -9.26 25.17 9.46
C GLU A 4 -8.23 25.17 8.34
N LYS A 5 -7.21 24.29 8.43
CA LYS A 5 -6.22 24.09 7.36
C LYS A 5 -6.85 23.55 6.07
N LEU A 6 -7.98 22.84 6.18
CA LEU A 6 -8.75 22.29 5.07
C LEU A 6 -9.88 23.24 4.60
N GLY A 7 -9.91 24.48 5.08
CA GLY A 7 -10.98 25.42 4.72
C GLY A 7 -12.33 25.11 5.38
N CYS A 8 -12.35 24.34 6.47
CA CYS A 8 -13.56 24.09 7.26
C CYS A 8 -13.55 24.89 8.58
N SER A 9 -14.72 25.32 9.02
CA SER A 9 -14.98 25.80 10.37
C SER A 9 -15.40 24.62 11.24
N ALA A 10 -14.81 24.46 12.42
CA ALA A 10 -15.22 23.43 13.37
C ALA A 10 -15.79 24.07 14.64
N LYS A 11 -16.90 23.55 15.15
CA LYS A 11 -17.48 23.93 16.45
C LYS A 11 -17.77 22.66 17.24
N ALA A 12 -17.33 22.64 18.49
CA ALA A 12 -17.64 21.56 19.42
C ALA A 12 -18.83 21.95 20.30
N PHE A 13 -19.74 21.01 20.52
CA PHE A 13 -20.87 21.13 21.42
C PHE A 13 -20.82 19.95 22.40
N MET A 14 -21.11 20.24 23.66
CA MET A 14 -21.26 19.23 24.70
C MET A 14 -22.72 19.24 25.13
N PHE A 15 -23.38 18.09 25.05
CA PHE A 15 -24.76 17.93 25.48
C PHE A 15 -24.79 17.26 26.85
N ASP A 16 -25.44 17.92 27.81
CA ASP A 16 -25.67 17.35 29.14
C ASP A 16 -26.80 16.30 29.11
N ASP A 17 -27.80 16.49 28.23
CA ASP A 17 -28.91 15.57 28.03
C ASP A 17 -28.78 14.84 26.68
N LYS A 18 -28.67 13.51 26.76
CA LYS A 18 -28.44 12.65 25.60
C LYS A 18 -29.61 12.66 24.61
N THR A 19 -30.82 12.98 25.06
CA THR A 19 -32.02 12.99 24.21
C THR A 19 -32.05 14.16 23.22
N GLN A 20 -31.30 15.24 23.49
CA GLN A 20 -31.26 16.44 22.66
C GLN A 20 -30.70 16.17 21.25
N LEU A 21 -29.87 15.13 21.10
CA LEU A 21 -29.33 14.70 19.81
C LEU A 21 -30.43 14.16 18.85
N LEU A 22 -31.50 13.56 19.39
CA LEU A 22 -32.62 13.06 18.59
C LEU A 22 -33.72 14.11 18.38
N THR A 23 -33.88 15.03 19.34
CA THR A 23 -34.91 16.07 19.30
C THR A 23 -34.55 17.20 18.33
N ASN A 24 -33.26 17.48 18.17
CA ASN A 24 -32.80 18.59 17.36
C ASN A 24 -32.73 18.19 15.87
N LYS A 25 -33.85 18.34 15.15
CA LYS A 25 -33.95 18.12 13.70
C LYS A 25 -33.08 19.06 12.87
N ASP A 26 -32.60 20.16 13.45
CA ASP A 26 -31.82 21.18 12.76
C ASP A 26 -30.31 20.95 12.86
N LEU A 27 -29.89 19.80 13.42
CA LEU A 27 -28.47 19.48 13.52
C LEU A 27 -27.87 19.20 12.12
N PRO A 28 -26.84 19.95 11.69
CA PRO A 28 -26.23 19.72 10.39
C PRO A 28 -25.45 18.39 10.40
N LEU A 29 -25.86 17.45 9.56
CA LEU A 29 -25.18 16.18 9.30
C LEU A 29 -24.31 16.30 8.03
N PRO A 30 -23.19 15.55 7.91
CA PRO A 30 -22.67 14.59 8.88
C PRO A 30 -21.96 15.26 10.07
N ALA A 31 -22.00 14.61 11.23
CA ALA A 31 -21.36 15.10 12.45
C ALA A 31 -20.41 14.07 13.06
N ILE A 32 -19.32 14.54 13.67
CA ILE A 32 -18.33 13.69 14.33
C ILE A 32 -18.69 13.58 15.80
N GLU A 33 -18.84 12.38 16.31
CA GLU A 33 -19.21 12.08 17.68
C GLU A 33 -18.08 11.36 18.40
N HIS A 34 -17.87 11.71 19.66
CA HIS A 34 -16.94 10.98 20.52
C HIS A 34 -17.68 9.92 21.34
N VAL A 35 -17.20 8.69 21.24
CA VAL A 35 -17.74 7.52 21.93
C VAL A 35 -16.65 6.83 22.75
N ILE A 36 -17.05 6.15 23.82
CA ILE A 36 -16.18 5.28 24.61
C ILE A 36 -16.67 3.84 24.41
N LEU A 37 -15.87 3.05 23.70
CA LEU A 37 -16.09 1.62 23.53
C LEU A 37 -15.54 0.86 24.74
N ASP A 38 -16.27 -0.18 25.17
CA ASP A 38 -15.92 -1.04 26.31
C ASP A 38 -15.51 -0.30 27.59
N LYS A 39 -16.09 0.90 27.80
CA LYS A 39 -15.83 1.80 28.95
C LYS A 39 -14.37 2.28 29.09
N ARG A 40 -13.51 2.06 28.09
CA ARG A 40 -12.09 2.48 28.16
C ARG A 40 -11.55 3.11 26.87
N TYR A 41 -12.04 2.70 25.71
CA TYR A 41 -11.47 3.11 24.43
C TYR A 41 -12.17 4.35 23.89
N GLN A 42 -11.48 5.50 23.95
CA GLN A 42 -11.93 6.72 23.28
C GLN A 42 -11.84 6.54 21.76
N HIS A 43 -12.96 6.77 21.08
CA HIS A 43 -13.07 6.57 19.65
C HIS A 43 -13.96 7.66 19.03
N PHE A 44 -13.72 8.00 17.77
CA PHE A 44 -14.52 8.95 17.03
C PHE A 44 -15.27 8.25 15.91
N VAL A 45 -16.56 8.50 15.83
CA VAL A 45 -17.44 7.95 14.80
C VAL A 45 -18.19 9.09 14.12
N VAL A 46 -18.65 8.88 12.88
CA VAL A 46 -19.39 9.91 12.15
C VAL A 46 -20.84 9.48 11.99
N ILE A 47 -21.78 10.26 12.52
CA ILE A 47 -23.20 10.06 12.21
C ILE A 47 -23.47 10.67 10.84
N GLN A 48 -23.88 9.82 9.89
CA GLN A 48 -24.30 10.28 8.56
C GLN A 48 -25.80 10.57 8.48
N LYS A 49 -26.61 9.76 9.19
CA LYS A 49 -28.06 9.88 9.15
C LYS A 49 -28.67 9.47 10.48
N ILE A 50 -29.66 10.24 10.92
CA ILE A 50 -30.46 9.98 12.11
C ILE A 50 -31.88 9.65 11.65
N ASP A 51 -32.32 8.41 11.83
CA ASP A 51 -33.72 8.00 11.65
C ASP A 51 -34.36 7.72 13.02
N LYS A 52 -35.70 7.64 13.08
CA LYS A 52 -36.44 7.46 14.36
C LYS A 52 -35.99 6.25 15.18
N ASN A 53 -35.67 5.14 14.52
CA ASN A 53 -35.30 3.87 15.16
C ASN A 53 -33.88 3.40 14.83
N SER A 54 -33.12 4.13 14.02
CA SER A 54 -31.78 3.70 13.62
C SER A 54 -30.87 4.88 13.33
N LEU A 55 -29.62 4.78 13.77
CA LEU A 55 -28.54 5.69 13.45
C LEU A 55 -27.62 5.02 12.42
N LEU A 56 -27.32 5.73 11.33
CA LEU A 56 -26.32 5.30 10.37
C LEU A 56 -24.99 5.95 10.73
N ILE A 57 -24.05 5.11 11.16
CA ILE A 57 -22.75 5.51 11.69
C ILE A 57 -21.65 5.01 10.76
N ALA A 58 -20.75 5.90 10.37
CA ALA A 58 -19.50 5.54 9.71
C ALA A 58 -18.41 5.44 10.77
N ASP A 59 -18.00 4.22 11.08
CA ASP A 59 -16.87 3.93 11.96
C ASP A 59 -15.59 3.80 11.11
N PRO A 60 -14.55 4.63 11.33
CA PRO A 60 -13.27 4.52 10.61
C PRO A 60 -12.61 3.14 10.72
N ALA A 61 -12.82 2.40 11.81
CA ALA A 61 -12.23 1.10 12.05
C ALA A 61 -13.06 -0.06 11.46
N GLN A 62 -14.38 0.12 11.35
CA GLN A 62 -15.30 -0.99 11.07
C GLN A 62 -16.25 -0.74 9.88
N GLY A 63 -16.14 0.43 9.24
CA GLY A 63 -16.97 0.83 8.12
C GLY A 63 -18.36 1.32 8.53
N MET A 64 -19.31 1.22 7.61
CA MET A 64 -20.69 1.66 7.81
C MET A 64 -21.47 0.69 8.68
N ARG A 65 -22.11 1.18 9.73
CA ARG A 65 -22.92 0.40 10.67
C ARG A 65 -24.24 1.09 10.96
N LYS A 66 -25.26 0.28 11.21
CA LYS A 66 -26.55 0.74 11.76
C LYS A 66 -26.63 0.28 13.20
N MET A 67 -27.01 1.17 14.10
CA MET A 67 -27.29 0.84 15.51
C MET A 67 -28.54 1.58 15.98
N THR A 68 -29.15 1.09 17.06
CA THR A 68 -30.29 1.81 17.64
C THR A 68 -29.80 3.02 18.45
N PRO A 69 -30.64 4.05 18.63
CA PRO A 69 -30.28 5.18 19.49
C PRO A 69 -29.97 4.75 20.93
N GLU A 70 -30.67 3.75 21.48
CA GLU A 70 -30.40 3.29 22.85
C GLU A 70 -29.01 2.66 22.99
N GLU A 71 -28.57 1.91 21.98
CA GLU A 71 -27.23 1.33 21.94
C GLU A 71 -26.16 2.41 21.83
N PHE A 72 -26.38 3.41 20.96
CA PHE A 72 -25.47 4.52 20.79
C PHE A 72 -25.31 5.34 22.07
N PHE A 73 -26.40 5.64 22.77
CA PHE A 73 -26.34 6.42 24.01
C PHE A 73 -25.58 5.76 25.15
N LYS A 74 -25.41 4.43 25.13
CA LYS A 74 -24.57 3.72 26.10
C LYS A 74 -23.08 4.00 25.92
N ILE A 75 -22.64 4.19 24.67
CA ILE A 75 -21.24 4.44 24.32
C ILE A 75 -20.94 5.93 24.13
N TRP A 76 -21.95 6.76 23.86
CA TRP A 76 -21.75 8.18 23.56
C TRP A 76 -21.40 9.00 24.79
N THR A 77 -20.44 9.91 24.60
CA THR A 77 -19.91 10.78 25.66
C THR A 77 -20.64 12.13 25.78
N GLY A 78 -21.51 12.47 24.83
CA GLY A 78 -22.17 13.78 24.78
C GLY A 78 -21.39 14.84 23.99
N VAL A 79 -20.20 14.51 23.46
CA VAL A 79 -19.38 15.45 22.69
C VAL A 79 -19.64 15.27 21.19
N LEU A 80 -20.16 16.35 20.60
CA LEU A 80 -20.43 16.53 19.18
C LEU A 80 -19.41 17.52 18.60
N LEU A 81 -18.79 17.18 17.48
CA LEU A 81 -17.94 18.06 16.71
C LEU A 81 -18.55 18.29 15.32
N LEU A 82 -19.06 19.50 15.11
CA LEU A 82 -19.63 19.95 13.86
C LEU A 82 -18.55 20.57 12.98
N VAL A 83 -18.46 20.08 11.74
CA VAL A 83 -17.52 20.59 10.73
C VAL A 83 -18.33 21.17 9.58
N ILE A 84 -18.25 22.49 9.40
CA ILE A 84 -18.97 23.24 8.37
C ILE A 84 -17.94 23.73 7.36
N LYS A 85 -18.15 23.44 6.07
CA LYS A 85 -17.27 23.95 5.00
C LYS A 85 -17.33 25.48 4.96
N LYS A 86 -16.19 26.17 4.96
CA LYS A 86 -16.16 27.60 4.58
C LYS A 86 -16.15 27.66 3.05
N THR A 87 -16.98 28.50 2.47
CA THR A 87 -16.89 28.82 1.04
C THR A 87 -15.80 29.87 0.83
N PRO A 88 -14.90 29.70 -0.16
CA PRO A 88 -14.78 28.60 -1.11
C PRO A 88 -14.06 27.37 -0.52
N PHE A 89 -14.60 26.18 -0.77
CA PHE A 89 -13.97 24.91 -0.40
C PHE A 89 -13.34 24.30 -1.65
N GLU A 90 -12.01 24.31 -1.73
CA GLU A 90 -11.29 23.68 -2.84
C GLU A 90 -11.35 22.16 -2.67
N THR A 91 -12.08 21.50 -3.57
CA THR A 91 -12.05 20.05 -3.67
C THR A 91 -10.79 19.66 -4.42
N GLU A 92 -9.75 19.24 -3.70
CA GLU A 92 -8.66 18.46 -4.29
C GLU A 92 -9.29 17.25 -5.01
N PRO A 93 -8.97 17.02 -6.30
CA PRO A 93 -9.49 15.87 -7.02
C PRO A 93 -9.11 14.60 -6.27
N ALA A 94 -10.05 13.65 -6.18
CA ALA A 94 -9.85 12.39 -5.49
C ALA A 94 -8.51 11.79 -5.91
N LYS A 95 -7.63 11.54 -4.91
CA LYS A 95 -6.31 10.95 -5.13
C LYS A 95 -6.47 9.75 -6.06
N ASN A 96 -5.83 9.82 -7.23
CA ASN A 96 -5.87 8.77 -8.24
C ASN A 96 -5.66 7.39 -7.60
N GLY A 97 -6.30 6.33 -8.12
CA GLY A 97 -6.22 4.98 -7.55
C GLY A 97 -4.78 4.54 -7.24
N LEU A 98 -4.61 3.68 -6.23
CA LEU A 98 -3.32 3.23 -5.70
C LEU A 98 -2.32 2.80 -6.79
N ALA A 99 -2.80 2.17 -7.87
CA ALA A 99 -1.98 1.78 -9.01
C ALA A 99 -1.34 2.96 -9.76
N ARG A 100 -2.06 4.08 -9.94
CA ARG A 100 -1.53 5.27 -10.63
C ARG A 100 -0.52 6.00 -9.75
N GLN A 101 -0.73 6.03 -8.44
CA GLN A 101 0.26 6.55 -7.50
C GLN A 101 1.54 5.72 -7.56
N PHE A 102 1.41 4.39 -7.53
CA PHE A 102 2.54 3.48 -7.65
C PHE A 102 3.32 3.63 -8.98
N LEU A 103 2.60 3.75 -10.10
CA LEU A 103 3.21 3.99 -11.42
C LEU A 103 3.91 5.35 -11.50
N GLN A 104 3.38 6.39 -10.85
CA GLN A 104 4.04 7.70 -10.76
C GLN A 104 5.35 7.62 -9.96
N LEU A 105 5.39 6.83 -8.88
CA LEU A 105 6.60 6.59 -8.09
C LEU A 105 7.69 5.83 -8.89
N ILE A 106 7.30 4.91 -9.76
CA ILE A 106 8.24 4.13 -10.59
C ILE A 106 8.74 4.93 -11.81
N SER A 107 7.91 5.86 -12.32
CA SER A 107 8.18 6.61 -13.55
C SER A 107 9.55 7.31 -13.63
N PRO A 108 10.10 7.94 -12.57
CA PRO A 108 11.41 8.59 -12.64
C PRO A 108 12.60 7.63 -12.75
N HIS A 109 12.41 6.32 -12.54
CA HIS A 109 13.49 5.32 -12.48
C HIS A 109 13.38 4.21 -13.54
N LYS A 110 12.68 4.47 -14.65
CA LYS A 110 12.48 3.50 -15.74
C LYS A 110 13.78 2.96 -16.34
N ALA A 111 14.85 3.76 -16.40
CA ALA A 111 16.14 3.32 -16.95
C ALA A 111 16.76 2.15 -16.16
N LEU A 112 16.64 2.16 -14.83
CA LEU A 112 17.13 1.06 -13.98
C LEU A 112 16.34 -0.22 -14.22
N LEU A 113 15.01 -0.12 -14.34
CA LEU A 113 14.15 -1.26 -14.65
C LEU A 113 14.47 -1.87 -16.02
N VAL A 114 14.68 -1.03 -17.04
CA VAL A 114 15.08 -1.48 -18.38
C VAL A 114 16.42 -2.22 -18.31
N ASN A 115 17.43 -1.69 -17.60
CA ASN A 115 18.72 -2.36 -17.45
C ASN A 115 18.62 -3.72 -16.74
N ILE A 116 17.80 -3.81 -15.67
CA ILE A 116 17.55 -5.07 -14.97
C ILE A 116 16.86 -6.06 -15.90
N PHE A 117 15.88 -5.61 -16.69
CA PHE A 117 15.14 -6.43 -17.64
C PHE A 117 16.05 -6.99 -18.74
N LEU A 118 16.84 -6.14 -19.40
CA LEU A 118 17.83 -6.56 -20.40
C LEU A 118 18.87 -7.54 -19.82
N SER A 119 19.40 -7.23 -18.64
CA SER A 119 20.35 -8.12 -17.95
C SER A 119 19.72 -9.48 -17.63
N SER A 120 18.45 -9.50 -17.24
CA SER A 120 17.72 -10.75 -16.95
C SER A 120 17.55 -11.60 -18.21
N ILE A 121 17.22 -10.99 -19.35
CA ILE A 121 17.13 -11.68 -20.63
C ILE A 121 18.49 -12.30 -21.01
N LEU A 122 19.57 -11.52 -20.90
CA LEU A 122 20.92 -11.99 -21.23
C LEU A 122 21.35 -13.16 -20.33
N ILE A 123 21.14 -13.04 -19.02
CA ILE A 123 21.43 -14.10 -18.03
C ILE A 123 20.62 -15.36 -18.34
N THR A 124 19.35 -15.21 -18.73
CA THR A 124 18.49 -16.34 -19.08
C THR A 124 19.00 -17.04 -20.35
N ALA A 125 19.35 -16.28 -21.39
CA ALA A 125 19.92 -16.84 -22.61
C ALA A 125 21.24 -17.59 -22.34
N LEU A 126 22.15 -17.01 -21.55
CA LEU A 126 23.38 -17.68 -21.13
C LEU A 126 23.12 -18.94 -20.30
N GLY A 127 22.09 -18.93 -19.46
CA GLY A 127 21.63 -20.10 -18.71
C GLY A 127 21.16 -21.23 -19.63
N ILE A 128 20.39 -20.92 -20.67
CA ILE A 128 19.94 -21.89 -21.67
C ILE A 128 21.13 -22.49 -22.40
N VAL A 129 22.05 -21.66 -22.90
CA VAL A 129 23.28 -22.13 -23.58
C VAL A 129 24.10 -23.03 -22.67
N SER A 130 24.25 -22.67 -21.40
CA SER A 130 24.94 -23.50 -20.40
C SER A 130 24.27 -24.86 -20.19
N SER A 131 22.94 -24.92 -20.26
CA SER A 131 22.19 -26.18 -20.13
C SER A 131 22.43 -27.11 -21.31
N PHE A 132 22.38 -26.59 -22.54
CA PHE A 132 22.70 -27.37 -23.75
C PHE A 132 24.16 -27.84 -23.75
N TYR A 133 25.07 -26.99 -23.29
CA TYR A 133 26.48 -27.35 -23.16
C TYR A 133 26.68 -28.53 -22.20
N PHE A 134 26.00 -28.52 -21.06
CA PHE A 134 26.07 -29.60 -20.08
C PHE A 134 25.52 -30.92 -20.63
N GLN A 135 24.42 -30.86 -21.40
CA GLN A 135 23.89 -32.03 -22.12
C GLN A 135 24.91 -32.60 -23.10
N PHE A 136 25.53 -31.76 -23.94
CA PHE A 136 26.55 -32.22 -24.89
C PHE A 136 27.78 -32.84 -24.22
N LEU A 137 28.22 -32.26 -23.10
CA LEU A 137 29.32 -32.81 -22.29
C LEU A 137 29.00 -34.23 -21.79
N LEU A 138 27.80 -34.41 -21.20
CA LEU A 138 27.35 -35.68 -20.65
C LEU A 138 27.11 -36.74 -21.73
N ASP A 139 26.48 -36.36 -22.84
CA ASP A 139 25.99 -37.33 -23.83
C ASP A 139 27.03 -37.69 -24.89
N THR A 140 27.99 -36.80 -25.17
CA THR A 140 28.95 -36.98 -26.27
C THR A 140 30.41 -37.04 -25.82
N VAL A 141 30.82 -36.21 -24.87
CA VAL A 141 32.25 -36.07 -24.52
C VAL A 141 32.68 -37.13 -23.50
N ILE A 142 31.87 -37.37 -22.47
CA ILE A 142 32.15 -38.37 -21.43
C ILE A 142 32.12 -39.81 -21.98
N PRO A 143 31.13 -40.24 -22.79
CA PRO A 143 31.06 -41.62 -23.27
C PRO A 143 32.17 -42.00 -24.26
N ASN A 144 32.72 -41.02 -25.00
CA ASN A 144 33.77 -41.24 -26.00
C ASN A 144 35.21 -41.22 -25.41
N ASP A 145 35.37 -41.11 -24.08
CA ASP A 145 36.65 -41.06 -23.34
C ASP A 145 37.72 -40.12 -23.94
N LEU A 146 37.27 -39.00 -24.53
CA LEU A 146 38.14 -38.00 -25.14
C LEU A 146 38.75 -37.10 -24.05
N LYS A 147 39.73 -37.60 -23.30
CA LYS A 147 40.30 -36.93 -22.11
C LYS A 147 40.79 -35.49 -22.37
N SER A 148 41.37 -35.23 -23.54
CA SER A 148 41.81 -33.88 -23.95
C SER A 148 40.63 -32.94 -24.18
N THR A 149 39.61 -33.39 -24.92
CA THR A 149 38.37 -32.65 -25.19
C THR A 149 37.55 -32.43 -23.91
N LEU A 150 37.49 -33.44 -23.04
CA LEU A 150 36.79 -33.38 -21.75
C LEU A 150 37.36 -32.30 -20.85
N THR A 151 38.69 -32.18 -20.78
CA THR A 151 39.37 -31.20 -19.91
C THR A 151 39.10 -29.77 -20.40
N VAL A 152 39.24 -29.52 -21.71
CA VAL A 152 38.97 -28.21 -22.30
C VAL A 152 37.50 -27.80 -22.10
N PHE A 153 36.57 -28.74 -22.31
CA PHE A 153 35.14 -28.46 -22.13
C PHE A 153 34.76 -28.24 -20.65
N SER A 154 35.33 -29.02 -19.74
CA SER A 154 35.06 -28.89 -18.29
C SER A 154 35.54 -27.54 -17.75
N VAL A 155 36.73 -27.09 -18.17
CA VAL A 155 37.25 -25.76 -17.80
C VAL A 155 36.38 -24.66 -18.41
N GLY A 156 35.97 -24.80 -19.68
CA GLY A 156 35.06 -23.86 -20.34
C GLY A 156 33.72 -23.71 -19.62
N LEU A 157 33.11 -24.82 -19.20
CA LEU A 157 31.89 -24.82 -18.42
C LEU A 157 32.07 -24.10 -17.07
N LEU A 158 33.16 -24.40 -16.37
CA LEU A 158 33.46 -23.80 -15.08
C LEU A 158 33.55 -22.26 -15.21
N VAL A 159 34.23 -21.76 -16.25
CA VAL A 159 34.31 -20.33 -16.55
C VAL A 159 32.93 -19.73 -16.85
N ILE A 160 32.11 -20.38 -17.68
CA ILE A 160 30.76 -19.91 -18.02
C ILE A 160 29.85 -19.84 -16.78
N VAL A 161 29.89 -20.86 -15.92
CA VAL A 161 29.11 -20.92 -14.68
C VAL A 161 29.54 -19.82 -13.71
N LEU A 162 30.85 -19.62 -13.53
CA LEU A 162 31.37 -18.53 -12.70
C LEU A 162 30.94 -17.16 -13.23
N PHE A 163 31.06 -16.93 -14.54
CA PHE A 163 30.63 -15.68 -15.16
C PHE A 163 29.13 -15.43 -14.99
N ASN A 164 28.30 -16.46 -15.18
CA ASN A 164 26.86 -16.36 -15.00
C ASN A 164 26.48 -16.08 -13.54
N SER A 165 27.14 -16.73 -12.58
CA SER A 165 26.98 -16.47 -11.15
C SER A 165 27.32 -15.01 -10.80
N LEU A 166 28.43 -14.50 -11.32
CA LEU A 166 28.85 -13.12 -11.09
C LEU A 166 27.86 -12.12 -11.71
N ALA A 167 27.41 -12.34 -12.95
CA ALA A 167 26.40 -11.50 -13.60
C ALA A 167 25.07 -11.46 -12.83
N LYS A 168 24.65 -12.60 -12.26
CA LYS A 168 23.47 -12.68 -11.39
C LYS A 168 23.66 -11.87 -10.11
N ALA A 169 24.84 -11.92 -9.49
CA ALA A 169 25.15 -11.14 -8.30
C ALA A 169 25.11 -9.62 -8.59
N PHE A 170 25.69 -9.16 -9.71
CA PHE A 170 25.59 -7.76 -10.13
C PHE A 170 24.15 -7.32 -10.35
N ARG A 171 23.34 -8.12 -11.06
CA ARG A 171 21.91 -7.82 -11.25
C ARG A 171 21.17 -7.70 -9.91
N GLN A 172 21.48 -8.57 -8.95
CA GLN A 172 20.87 -8.55 -7.63
C GLN A 172 21.22 -7.26 -6.86
N GLN A 173 22.47 -6.80 -6.94
CA GLN A 173 22.88 -5.53 -6.33
C GLN A 173 22.10 -4.33 -6.92
N ILE A 174 21.96 -4.28 -8.25
CA ILE A 174 21.18 -3.23 -8.93
C ILE A 174 19.71 -3.27 -8.48
N PHE A 175 19.12 -4.47 -8.35
CA PHE A 175 17.75 -4.64 -7.89
C PHE A 175 17.56 -4.20 -6.44
N LEU A 176 18.49 -4.55 -5.54
CA LEU A 176 18.44 -4.12 -4.14
C LEU A 176 18.51 -2.59 -4.02
N HIS A 177 19.39 -1.95 -4.79
CA HIS A 177 19.46 -0.48 -4.82
C HIS A 177 18.16 0.16 -5.33
N PHE A 178 17.52 -0.44 -6.33
CA PHE A 178 16.21 -0.01 -6.82
C PHE A 178 15.11 -0.18 -5.76
N SER A 179 15.06 -1.33 -5.07
CA SER A 179 14.10 -1.60 -3.99
C SER A 179 14.23 -0.58 -2.85
N GLN A 180 15.46 -0.29 -2.41
CA GLN A 180 15.71 0.71 -1.37
C GLN A 180 15.21 2.10 -1.78
N LYS A 181 15.43 2.51 -3.04
CA LYS A 181 14.90 3.79 -3.52
C LYS A 181 13.37 3.85 -3.52
N LEU A 182 12.69 2.73 -3.78
CA LEU A 182 11.23 2.67 -3.70
C LEU A 182 10.72 2.72 -2.26
N ASP A 183 11.39 2.06 -1.32
CA ASP A 183 11.00 2.02 0.11
C ASP A 183 11.15 3.37 0.83
N ILE A 184 12.02 4.26 0.35
CA ILE A 184 12.25 5.59 0.96
C ILE A 184 11.21 6.63 0.50
N LEU A 185 10.53 6.40 -0.63
CA LEU A 185 9.56 7.31 -1.23
C LEU A 185 8.17 7.45 -0.55
N PRO A 186 7.65 6.54 0.31
CA PRO A 186 6.40 6.75 1.03
C PRO A 186 6.54 7.67 2.26
N HIS A 187 7.73 8.19 2.57
CA HIS A 187 8.01 9.04 3.73
C HIS A 187 8.43 10.49 3.41
N ALA A 188 8.38 10.92 2.15
CA ALA A 188 8.70 12.28 1.71
C ALA A 188 7.46 13.06 1.25
#